data_AF-A0A2N3UA93-F1
#
_entry.id   AF-A0A2N3UA93-F1
#
_cell.length_a   1.000
_cell.length_b   1.000
_cell.length_c   1.000
_cell.angle_alpha   90.00
_cell.angle_beta   90.00
_cell.angle_gamma   90.00
#
_symmetry.space_group_name_H-M   'P 1'
#
loop_
_entity.id
_entity.type
_entity.pdbx_description
1 polymer ?
#
loop_
_entity_poly.entity_id
_entity_poly.type
_entity_poly.pdbx_seq_one_letter_code
_entity_poly.pdbx_strand_id
1 'polypeptide(L)'
;MHRLILLLLAVLSLSCTKQLASSEQLVFDRIAYVYALKPTIASDIWQGFDAKQYDVPLVYYTDSSSFIANPTSRFLRMYNPALVFRTSDLKVYKTTARLDSTPFHMAVNFTIGDTSVYDDLSPFMHCSSLEETGKVVTDVVTTETWVTMVVHEYFHGFQFRHKDFLQHFADSLGTFQKGTLKGLYKDNAWFKEQVDKENGLLLEALETDSRDEIRTLLAAFRQERENRRNETKRRFNTDIEAAEKMHETMEGTARYVEQKLYEKFSQKQPDRKLQRADTAYQGYHSFKNHKLENDEWLYLTAQSGVYFYATGFNMARILDKLQVPYKERLFKEKELSLEDILNTI
;
A
#
# COMPACT_ATOMS: atom_id res chain seq x y z
N MET A 1 29.28 -6.95 58.95
CA MET A 1 28.81 -7.54 57.66
C MET A 1 27.57 -6.85 57.08
N HIS A 2 26.63 -6.30 57.86
CA HIS A 2 25.44 -5.62 57.32
C HIS A 2 25.68 -4.27 56.62
N ARG A 3 26.77 -3.55 56.91
CA ARG A 3 27.08 -2.27 56.23
C ARG A 3 27.70 -2.44 54.83
N LEU A 4 28.30 -3.59 54.52
CA LEU A 4 28.85 -3.87 53.19
C LEU A 4 27.76 -4.30 52.18
N ILE A 5 26.68 -4.91 52.65
CA ILE A 5 25.56 -5.40 51.82
C ILE A 5 24.71 -4.22 51.31
N LEU A 6 24.56 -3.16 52.12
CA LEU A 6 23.83 -1.95 51.73
C LEU A 6 24.54 -1.12 50.64
N LEU A 7 25.87 -1.17 50.56
CA LEU A 7 26.65 -0.50 49.50
C LEU A 7 26.61 -1.27 48.17
N LEU A 8 26.50 -2.60 48.18
CA LEU A 8 26.29 -3.39 46.97
C LEU A 8 24.88 -3.26 46.38
N LEU A 9 23.86 -3.06 47.23
CA LEU A 9 22.48 -2.81 46.78
C LEU A 9 22.28 -1.39 46.21
N ALA A 10 23.04 -0.40 46.67
CA ALA A 10 22.98 0.98 46.15
C ALA A 10 23.66 1.13 44.76
N VAL A 11 24.64 0.29 44.43
CA VAL A 11 25.31 0.28 43.11
C VAL A 11 24.47 -0.46 42.06
N LEU A 12 23.59 -1.38 42.47
CA LEU A 12 22.65 -2.07 41.57
C LEU A 12 21.42 -1.21 41.21
N SER A 13 21.11 -0.14 41.95
CA SER A 13 20.01 0.77 41.65
C SER A 13 20.37 1.94 40.71
N LEU A 14 21.63 2.02 40.23
CA LEU A 14 22.09 3.06 39.31
C LEU A 14 22.39 2.57 37.89
N SER A 15 22.17 1.29 37.59
CA SER A 15 22.12 0.79 36.21
C SER A 15 20.72 0.95 35.60
N CYS A 16 20.12 2.13 35.81
CA CYS A 16 19.24 2.67 34.78
C CYS A 16 20.17 3.16 33.68
N THR A 17 20.57 2.26 32.78
CA THR A 17 20.99 2.67 31.45
C THR A 17 19.84 3.50 30.90
N LYS A 18 19.95 4.84 31.02
CA LYS A 18 19.38 5.72 30.01
C LYS A 18 20.01 5.21 28.73
N GLN A 19 19.29 4.34 28.04
CA GLN A 19 19.55 4.02 26.66
C GLN A 19 19.46 5.38 25.99
N LEU A 20 20.63 6.00 25.76
CA LEU A 20 20.74 7.20 24.96
C LEU A 20 19.95 6.86 23.72
N ALA A 21 18.79 7.52 23.56
CA ALA A 21 17.97 7.31 22.38
C ALA A 21 18.91 7.47 21.20
N SER A 22 19.14 6.39 20.45
CA SER A 22 20.01 6.48 19.28
C SER A 22 19.47 7.61 18.42
N SER A 23 20.34 8.35 17.72
CA SER A 23 19.88 9.32 16.70
C SER A 23 18.90 8.68 15.69
N GLU A 24 18.92 7.36 15.60
CA GLU A 24 18.08 6.51 14.74
C GLU A 24 16.82 5.97 15.42
N GLN A 25 16.57 6.30 16.70
CA GLN A 25 15.43 5.73 17.44
C GLN A 25 14.09 6.07 16.75
N LEU A 26 13.99 7.28 16.17
CA LEU A 26 12.84 7.70 15.40
C LEU A 26 12.60 6.82 14.15
N VAL A 27 13.67 6.39 13.48
CA VAL A 27 13.57 5.45 12.35
C VAL A 27 12.96 4.13 12.83
N PHE A 28 13.45 3.59 13.94
CA PHE A 28 12.94 2.34 14.49
C PHE A 28 11.48 2.46 14.96
N ASP A 29 11.12 3.58 15.58
CA ASP A 29 9.76 3.83 16.03
C ASP A 29 8.78 3.95 14.85
N ARG A 30 9.16 4.62 13.76
CA ARG A 30 8.33 4.71 12.54
C ARG A 30 8.21 3.38 11.80
N ILE A 31 9.31 2.60 11.68
CA ILE A 31 9.23 1.25 11.12
C ILE A 31 8.34 0.36 11.98
N ALA A 32 8.52 0.38 13.31
CA ALA A 32 7.67 -0.39 14.23
C ALA A 32 6.20 0.02 14.12
N TYR A 33 5.93 1.30 13.91
CA TYR A 33 4.59 1.81 13.69
C TYR A 33 3.95 1.26 12.42
N VAL A 34 4.66 1.22 11.28
CA VAL A 34 4.18 0.56 10.05
C VAL A 34 3.78 -0.90 10.34
N TYR A 35 4.64 -1.65 11.02
CA TYR A 35 4.36 -3.06 11.35
C TYR A 35 3.19 -3.22 12.32
N ALA A 36 3.00 -2.29 13.26
CA ALA A 36 1.87 -2.30 14.20
C ALA A 36 0.51 -2.05 13.53
N LEU A 37 0.48 -1.54 12.30
CA LEU A 37 -0.75 -1.37 11.52
C LEU A 37 -1.21 -2.67 10.86
N LYS A 38 -0.30 -3.61 10.57
CA LYS A 38 -0.64 -4.86 9.86
C LYS A 38 -1.76 -5.66 10.53
N PRO A 39 -1.75 -5.88 11.86
CA PRO A 39 -2.86 -6.59 12.52
C PRO A 39 -4.20 -5.83 12.44
N THR A 40 -4.18 -4.49 12.48
CA THR A 40 -5.41 -3.68 12.33
C THR A 40 -5.99 -3.83 10.92
N ILE A 41 -5.14 -3.85 9.89
CA ILE A 41 -5.55 -4.07 8.51
C ILE A 41 -6.07 -5.50 8.36
N ALA A 42 -5.36 -6.48 8.93
CA ALA A 42 -5.72 -7.89 8.83
C ALA A 42 -7.06 -8.24 9.49
N SER A 43 -7.41 -7.62 10.62
CA SER A 43 -8.66 -7.93 11.31
C SER A 43 -9.88 -7.28 10.66
N ASP A 44 -9.74 -6.06 10.15
CA ASP A 44 -10.88 -5.20 9.87
C ASP A 44 -11.02 -4.78 8.40
N ILE A 45 -9.96 -4.90 7.60
CA ILE A 45 -9.89 -4.34 6.24
C ILE A 45 -9.64 -5.44 5.22
N TRP A 46 -8.52 -6.17 5.37
CA TRP A 46 -8.08 -7.21 4.45
C TRP A 46 -7.46 -8.40 5.19
N GLN A 47 -8.25 -9.46 5.33
CA GLN A 47 -7.84 -10.66 6.06
C GLN A 47 -6.54 -11.27 5.52
N GLY A 48 -5.66 -11.66 6.44
CA GLY A 48 -4.38 -12.31 6.14
C GLY A 48 -3.25 -11.34 5.77
N PHE A 49 -3.48 -10.03 5.81
CA PHE A 49 -2.44 -9.02 5.52
C PHE A 49 -1.23 -9.08 6.47
N ASP A 50 -1.40 -9.57 7.70
CA ASP A 50 -0.33 -9.77 8.68
C ASP A 50 0.29 -11.17 8.65
N ALA A 51 -0.16 -12.04 7.75
CA ALA A 51 0.34 -13.41 7.67
C ALA A 51 1.77 -13.45 7.14
N LYS A 52 2.66 -14.14 7.86
CA LYS A 52 4.11 -14.18 7.57
C LYS A 52 4.45 -14.63 6.15
N GLN A 53 3.66 -15.51 5.53
CA GLN A 53 3.92 -15.94 4.15
C GLN A 53 3.68 -14.84 3.11
N TYR A 54 2.83 -13.86 3.43
CA TYR A 54 2.49 -12.73 2.56
C TYR A 54 3.22 -11.44 2.94
N ASP A 55 4.09 -11.48 3.95
CA ASP A 55 4.91 -10.33 4.32
C ASP A 55 6.09 -10.14 3.34
N VAL A 56 6.50 -8.88 3.17
CA VAL A 56 7.68 -8.47 2.40
C VAL A 56 8.63 -7.70 3.30
N PRO A 57 9.95 -7.74 3.06
CA PRO A 57 10.86 -6.84 3.78
C PRO A 57 10.59 -5.38 3.42
N LEU A 58 10.85 -4.47 4.36
CA LEU A 58 10.75 -3.03 4.13
C LEU A 58 12.15 -2.41 4.13
N VAL A 59 12.46 -1.61 3.11
CA VAL A 59 13.65 -0.79 2.97
C VAL A 59 13.28 0.67 3.21
N TYR A 60 13.73 1.21 4.33
CA TYR A 60 13.54 2.60 4.74
C TYR A 60 14.78 3.43 4.38
N TYR A 61 14.63 4.43 3.52
CA TYR A 61 15.72 5.28 3.04
C TYR A 61 15.77 6.60 3.80
N THR A 62 16.91 6.90 4.40
CA THR A 62 17.25 8.26 4.86
C THR A 62 18.12 8.96 3.81
N ASP A 63 18.51 10.21 4.07
CA ASP A 63 19.50 10.95 3.27
C ASP A 63 20.82 10.20 3.05
N SER A 64 21.22 9.34 3.99
CA SER A 64 22.59 8.82 4.11
C SER A 64 22.68 7.29 4.26
N SER A 65 21.60 6.60 4.62
CA SER A 65 21.63 5.15 4.89
C SER A 65 20.30 4.49 4.52
N SER A 66 20.33 3.15 4.42
CA SER A 66 19.12 2.34 4.31
C SER A 66 18.97 1.43 5.52
N PHE A 67 17.73 1.33 6.02
CA PHE A 67 17.34 0.46 7.11
C PHE A 67 16.40 -0.61 6.58
N ILE A 68 16.73 -1.88 6.80
CA ILE A 68 16.00 -3.00 6.22
C ILE A 68 15.35 -3.81 7.33
N ALA A 69 14.03 -3.78 7.36
CA ALA A 69 13.19 -4.53 8.28
C ALA A 69 12.92 -5.93 7.74
N ASN A 70 13.22 -6.95 8.55
CA ASN A 70 13.01 -8.36 8.28
C ASN A 70 13.54 -8.82 6.88
N PRO A 71 14.81 -8.53 6.53
CA PRO A 71 15.39 -8.90 5.24
C PRO A 71 15.38 -10.41 5.00
N THR A 72 15.35 -10.78 3.71
CA THR A 72 15.56 -12.17 3.30
C THR A 72 16.99 -12.62 3.60
N SER A 73 17.21 -13.93 3.74
CA SER A 73 18.57 -14.48 3.87
C SER A 73 19.46 -14.17 2.67
N ARG A 74 18.86 -14.03 1.47
CA ARG A 74 19.54 -13.64 0.24
C ARG A 74 20.12 -12.21 0.39
N PHE A 75 19.30 -11.25 0.83
CA PHE A 75 19.76 -9.88 1.13
C PHE A 75 20.90 -9.85 2.16
N LEU A 76 20.72 -10.57 3.28
CA LEU A 76 21.72 -10.61 4.35
C LEU A 76 23.09 -11.12 3.88
N ARG A 77 23.12 -12.15 3.03
CA ARG A 77 24.38 -12.70 2.48
C ARG A 77 25.08 -11.73 1.52
N MET A 78 24.32 -10.96 0.74
CA MET A 78 24.90 -10.04 -0.25
C MET A 78 25.43 -8.75 0.36
N TYR A 79 24.68 -8.14 1.27
CA TYR A 79 25.02 -6.81 1.80
C TYR A 79 25.68 -6.85 3.18
N ASN A 80 25.61 -7.97 3.89
CA ASN A 80 26.12 -8.14 5.26
C ASN A 80 25.83 -6.92 6.19
N PRO A 81 24.57 -6.45 6.27
CA PRO A 81 24.25 -5.23 7.02
C PRO A 81 24.32 -5.48 8.54
N ALA A 82 24.55 -4.42 9.31
CA ALA A 82 24.62 -4.52 10.78
C ALA A 82 23.22 -4.60 11.39
N LEU A 83 22.97 -5.53 12.31
CA LEU A 83 21.73 -5.56 13.09
C LEU A 83 21.74 -4.40 14.09
N VAL A 84 20.83 -3.44 13.96
CA VAL A 84 20.79 -2.22 14.78
C VAL A 84 19.59 -2.14 15.71
N PHE A 85 18.52 -2.89 15.43
CA PHE A 85 17.32 -2.94 16.29
C PHE A 85 16.65 -4.31 16.22
N ARG A 86 16.11 -4.76 17.35
CA ARG A 86 15.41 -6.05 17.44
C ARG A 86 14.33 -6.06 18.52
N THR A 87 13.18 -6.62 18.16
CA THR A 87 12.12 -7.11 19.06
C THR A 87 11.84 -8.59 18.76
N SER A 88 10.74 -9.15 19.29
CA SER A 88 10.27 -10.50 18.94
C SER A 88 9.98 -10.65 17.45
N ASP A 89 9.31 -9.65 16.86
CA ASP A 89 8.71 -9.74 15.52
C ASP A 89 9.35 -8.80 14.49
N LEU A 90 10.26 -7.93 14.92
CA LEU A 90 10.94 -6.97 14.05
C LEU A 90 12.46 -7.04 14.25
N LYS A 91 13.20 -7.21 13.16
CA LYS A 91 14.65 -7.04 13.10
C LYS A 91 14.96 -5.98 12.06
N VAL A 92 15.70 -4.94 12.44
CA VAL A 92 16.12 -3.88 11.51
C VAL A 92 17.63 -3.91 11.39
N TYR A 93 18.09 -3.99 10.14
CA TYR A 93 19.49 -3.95 9.76
C TYR A 93 19.81 -2.63 9.09
N LYS A 94 21.03 -2.14 9.23
CA LYS A 94 21.50 -0.89 8.62
C LYS A 94 22.64 -1.17 7.66
N THR A 95 22.58 -0.55 6.48
CA THR A 95 23.71 -0.46 5.54
C THR A 95 24.54 0.80 5.82
N THR A 96 25.83 0.77 5.50
CA THR A 96 26.75 1.90 5.73
C THR A 96 26.47 3.10 4.81
N ALA A 97 25.80 2.87 3.68
CA ALA A 97 25.34 3.87 2.74
C ALA A 97 23.94 3.49 2.22
N ARG A 98 23.26 4.40 1.51
CA ARG A 98 22.02 4.06 0.79
C ARG A 98 22.26 2.91 -0.20
N LEU A 99 21.24 2.08 -0.41
CA LEU A 99 21.30 0.99 -1.41
C LEU A 99 21.41 1.50 -2.85
N ASP A 100 20.95 2.72 -3.11
CA ASP A 100 20.99 3.37 -4.41
C ASP A 100 21.00 4.91 -4.27
N SER A 101 21.19 5.59 -5.40
CA SER A 101 21.22 7.05 -5.50
C SER A 101 19.88 7.69 -5.88
N THR A 102 18.80 6.91 -6.01
CA THR A 102 17.48 7.45 -6.37
C THR A 102 16.99 8.31 -5.21
N PRO A 103 16.64 9.61 -5.41
CA PRO A 103 16.35 10.52 -4.30
C PRO A 103 15.15 10.09 -3.46
N PHE A 104 14.10 9.58 -4.10
CA PHE A 104 12.82 9.27 -3.48
C PHE A 104 12.36 7.85 -3.83
N HIS A 105 11.91 7.13 -2.81
CA HIS A 105 11.31 5.80 -2.92
C HIS A 105 9.93 5.79 -2.29
N MET A 106 8.95 5.26 -3.01
CA MET A 106 7.64 4.88 -2.49
C MET A 106 7.06 3.89 -3.49
N ALA A 107 7.55 2.66 -3.42
CA ALA A 107 7.21 1.61 -4.38
C ALA A 107 7.53 0.23 -3.83
N VAL A 108 6.80 -0.79 -4.28
CA VAL A 108 7.29 -2.16 -4.22
C VAL A 108 8.05 -2.51 -5.49
N ASN A 109 9.28 -2.99 -5.32
CA ASN A 109 10.16 -3.39 -6.41
C ASN A 109 10.59 -4.85 -6.27
N PHE A 110 10.86 -5.47 -7.42
CA PHE A 110 11.52 -6.75 -7.57
C PHE A 110 12.09 -6.87 -8.98
N THR A 111 13.09 -7.72 -9.13
CA THR A 111 13.67 -8.06 -10.43
C THR A 111 13.07 -9.38 -10.93
N ILE A 112 13.08 -9.62 -12.24
CA ILE A 112 12.64 -10.89 -12.84
C ILE A 112 13.79 -11.48 -13.64
N GLY A 113 14.24 -12.68 -13.28
CA GLY A 113 15.17 -13.47 -14.07
C GLY A 113 16.65 -13.16 -13.82
N ASP A 114 16.97 -12.31 -12.85
CA ASP A 114 18.35 -12.03 -12.44
C ASP A 114 18.66 -12.64 -11.08
N THR A 115 19.14 -13.88 -11.09
CA THR A 115 19.51 -14.58 -9.85
C THR A 115 20.73 -14.00 -9.12
N SER A 116 21.36 -12.93 -9.63
CA SER A 116 22.49 -12.24 -9.00
C SER A 116 22.09 -11.10 -8.06
N VAL A 117 20.90 -10.50 -8.22
CA VAL A 117 20.42 -9.40 -7.35
C VAL A 117 19.75 -9.92 -6.07
N TYR A 118 19.22 -9.08 -5.18
CA TYR A 118 18.63 -9.55 -3.91
C TYR A 118 17.11 -9.77 -3.96
N ASP A 119 16.46 -9.17 -4.93
CA ASP A 119 15.01 -9.01 -5.06
C ASP A 119 14.44 -9.76 -6.27
N ASP A 120 15.20 -10.67 -6.88
CA ASP A 120 14.70 -11.47 -8.00
C ASP A 120 13.56 -12.41 -7.56
N LEU A 121 12.39 -12.17 -8.15
CA LEU A 121 11.08 -12.71 -7.79
C LEU A 121 10.75 -12.59 -6.30
N SER A 122 11.34 -11.61 -5.61
CA SER A 122 11.19 -11.40 -4.18
C SER A 122 10.87 -9.93 -3.94
N PRO A 123 9.58 -9.55 -3.82
CA PRO A 123 9.18 -8.17 -3.60
C PRO A 123 9.74 -7.58 -2.31
N PHE A 124 10.23 -6.35 -2.39
CA PHE A 124 10.61 -5.49 -1.27
C PHE A 124 9.78 -4.22 -1.30
N MET A 125 9.30 -3.76 -0.14
CA MET A 125 8.68 -2.46 -0.01
C MET A 125 9.76 -1.40 0.23
N HIS A 126 9.89 -0.42 -0.67
CA HIS A 126 10.81 0.69 -0.56
C HIS A 126 10.07 1.97 -0.17
N CYS A 127 10.45 2.58 0.96
CA CYS A 127 10.00 3.92 1.31
C CYS A 127 11.14 4.84 1.73
N SER A 128 11.07 6.07 1.26
CA SER A 128 11.78 7.20 1.85
C SER A 128 11.21 7.51 3.23
N SER A 129 12.08 8.00 4.12
CA SER A 129 11.67 8.63 5.38
C SER A 129 10.65 9.75 5.16
N LEU A 130 9.94 10.16 6.20
CA LEU A 130 9.03 11.30 6.11
C LEU A 130 9.78 12.55 5.65
N GLU A 131 10.99 12.76 6.14
CA GLU A 131 11.84 13.91 5.80
C GLU A 131 12.24 13.89 4.32
N GLU A 132 12.67 12.74 3.80
CA GLU A 132 12.98 12.60 2.36
C GLU A 132 11.72 12.66 1.49
N THR A 133 10.57 12.19 2.00
CA THR A 133 9.28 12.28 1.30
C THR A 133 8.82 13.73 1.16
N GLY A 134 8.90 14.52 2.23
CA GLY A 134 8.48 15.94 2.23
C GLY A 134 9.30 16.84 1.30
N LYS A 135 10.47 16.39 0.82
CA LYS A 135 11.25 17.09 -0.23
C LYS A 135 10.63 16.95 -1.63
N VAL A 136 9.78 15.94 -1.84
CA VAL A 136 9.20 15.61 -3.15
C VAL A 136 7.68 15.73 -3.15
N VAL A 137 7.02 15.25 -2.09
CA VAL A 137 5.57 15.29 -1.91
C VAL A 137 5.26 16.25 -0.75
N THR A 138 5.15 17.54 -1.06
CA THR A 138 5.13 18.62 -0.07
C THR A 138 3.90 18.62 0.86
N ASP A 139 2.81 17.98 0.43
CA ASP A 139 1.57 17.91 1.21
C ASP A 139 1.60 16.79 2.28
N VAL A 140 2.64 15.94 2.26
CA VAL A 140 2.83 14.83 3.21
C VAL A 140 3.71 15.31 4.36
N VAL A 141 3.08 15.91 5.36
CA VAL A 141 3.77 16.56 6.49
C VAL A 141 3.58 15.86 7.83
N THR A 142 2.70 14.86 7.91
CA THR A 142 2.45 14.09 9.14
C THR A 142 2.88 12.64 8.98
N THR A 143 3.29 12.03 10.09
CA THR A 143 3.66 10.61 10.12
C THR A 143 2.49 9.72 9.74
N GLU A 144 1.27 10.12 10.11
CA GLU A 144 0.05 9.40 9.77
C GLU A 144 -0.30 9.46 8.27
N THR A 145 -0.10 10.61 7.59
CA THR A 145 -0.27 10.67 6.13
C THR A 145 0.85 9.93 5.41
N TRP A 146 2.09 10.02 5.89
CA TRP A 146 3.19 9.26 5.30
C TRP A 146 3.00 7.75 5.43
N VAL A 147 2.53 7.27 6.60
CA VAL A 147 2.36 5.83 6.81
C VAL A 147 1.27 5.24 5.91
N THR A 148 0.26 6.02 5.51
CA THR A 148 -0.79 5.53 4.60
C THR A 148 -0.25 5.32 3.19
N MET A 149 0.65 6.18 2.71
CA MET A 149 1.41 5.93 1.48
C MET A 149 2.30 4.69 1.60
N VAL A 150 3.00 4.52 2.73
CA VAL A 150 3.83 3.33 2.95
C VAL A 150 2.98 2.07 2.93
N VAL A 151 1.81 2.08 3.58
CA VAL A 151 0.89 0.93 3.61
C VAL A 151 0.29 0.64 2.25
N HIS A 152 -0.03 1.65 1.44
CA HIS A 152 -0.47 1.49 0.05
C HIS A 152 0.52 0.64 -0.73
N GLU A 153 1.79 1.04 -0.73
CA GLU A 153 2.84 0.29 -1.43
C GLU A 153 3.10 -1.07 -0.79
N TYR A 154 3.10 -1.15 0.55
CA TYR A 154 3.21 -2.43 1.25
C TYR A 154 2.11 -3.42 0.81
N PHE A 155 0.91 -2.91 0.51
CA PHE A 155 -0.19 -3.73 0.01
C PHE A 155 0.09 -4.32 -1.37
N HIS A 156 0.79 -3.63 -2.25
CA HIS A 156 1.33 -4.24 -3.47
C HIS A 156 2.31 -5.37 -3.16
N GLY A 157 3.13 -5.22 -2.12
CA GLY A 157 4.00 -6.28 -1.62
C GLY A 157 3.20 -7.52 -1.23
N PHE A 158 2.12 -7.34 -0.46
CA PHE A 158 1.18 -8.41 -0.12
C PHE A 158 0.56 -9.07 -1.37
N GLN A 159 0.11 -8.28 -2.35
CA GLN A 159 -0.42 -8.79 -3.62
C GLN A 159 0.62 -9.66 -4.35
N PHE A 160 1.85 -9.17 -4.52
CA PHE A 160 2.94 -9.88 -5.19
C PHE A 160 3.49 -11.08 -4.41
N ARG A 161 3.12 -11.27 -3.14
CA ARG A 161 3.40 -12.52 -2.42
C ARG A 161 2.44 -13.65 -2.75
N HIS A 162 1.39 -13.37 -3.51
CA HIS A 162 0.56 -14.41 -4.10
C HIS A 162 1.15 -14.80 -5.46
N LYS A 163 1.56 -16.07 -5.59
CA LYS A 163 2.31 -16.56 -6.75
C LYS A 163 1.55 -16.38 -8.07
N ASP A 164 0.26 -16.69 -8.07
CA ASP A 164 -0.56 -16.60 -9.29
C ASP A 164 -0.75 -15.14 -9.72
N PHE A 165 -0.93 -14.23 -8.75
CA PHE A 165 -0.99 -12.79 -9.03
C PHE A 165 0.36 -12.25 -9.55
N LEU A 166 1.47 -12.60 -8.89
CA LEU A 166 2.82 -12.22 -9.32
C LEU A 166 3.13 -12.72 -10.73
N GLN A 167 2.80 -13.98 -11.04
CA GLN A 167 3.01 -14.56 -12.36
C GLN A 167 2.18 -13.83 -13.41
N HIS A 168 0.88 -13.60 -13.14
CA HIS A 168 0.02 -12.87 -14.05
C HIS A 168 0.53 -11.44 -14.31
N PHE A 169 1.01 -10.75 -13.26
CA PHE A 169 1.64 -9.45 -13.40
C PHE A 169 2.92 -9.52 -14.24
N ALA A 170 3.82 -10.46 -13.95
CA ALA A 170 5.07 -10.65 -14.69
C ALA A 170 4.83 -10.93 -16.17
N ASP A 171 3.87 -11.79 -16.51
CA ASP A 171 3.48 -12.10 -17.88
C ASP A 171 2.93 -10.86 -18.60
N SER A 172 2.29 -9.94 -17.87
CA SER A 172 1.72 -8.72 -18.43
C SER A 172 2.74 -7.62 -18.77
N LEU A 173 3.92 -7.62 -18.12
CA LEU A 173 4.95 -6.58 -18.29
C LEU A 173 5.47 -6.49 -19.74
N GLY A 174 5.48 -7.60 -20.47
CA GLY A 174 5.87 -7.65 -21.88
C GLY A 174 4.73 -7.31 -22.85
N THR A 175 3.48 -7.37 -22.41
CA THR A 175 2.31 -7.27 -23.29
C THR A 175 1.66 -5.90 -23.28
N PHE A 176 1.78 -5.15 -22.18
CA PHE A 176 1.10 -3.87 -22.05
C PHE A 176 1.81 -2.90 -21.11
N GLN A 177 1.93 -1.63 -21.50
CA GLN A 177 2.51 -0.59 -20.65
C GLN A 177 1.44 0.24 -19.95
N LYS A 178 1.53 0.41 -18.62
CA LYS A 178 0.65 1.28 -17.80
C LYS A 178 0.42 2.67 -18.43
N GLY A 179 1.45 3.20 -19.11
CA GLY A 179 1.39 4.48 -19.83
C GLY A 179 0.33 4.53 -20.95
N THR A 180 0.00 3.40 -21.56
CA THR A 180 -1.01 3.32 -22.63
C THR A 180 -2.42 3.62 -22.12
N LEU A 181 -2.85 3.06 -20.98
CA LEU A 181 -4.15 3.41 -20.38
C LEU A 181 -4.20 4.89 -20.00
N LYS A 182 -3.11 5.41 -19.41
CA LYS A 182 -3.01 6.82 -19.04
C LYS A 182 -3.13 7.73 -20.26
N GLY A 183 -2.44 7.41 -21.35
CA GLY A 183 -2.51 8.16 -22.61
C GLY A 183 -3.89 8.10 -23.25
N LEU A 184 -4.52 6.92 -23.29
CA LEU A 184 -5.89 6.76 -23.81
C LEU A 184 -6.87 7.71 -23.12
N TYR A 185 -6.85 7.73 -21.78
CA TYR A 185 -7.72 8.60 -21.00
C TYR A 185 -7.38 10.08 -21.13
N LYS A 186 -6.10 10.46 -21.11
CA LYS A 186 -5.69 11.88 -21.18
C LYS A 186 -5.90 12.48 -22.57
N ASP A 187 -5.58 11.72 -23.61
CA ASP A 187 -5.40 12.25 -24.96
C ASP A 187 -6.63 12.04 -25.86
N ASN A 188 -7.66 11.31 -25.39
CA ASN A 188 -8.87 11.03 -26.16
C ASN A 188 -10.14 11.39 -25.39
N ALA A 189 -10.78 12.49 -25.77
CA ALA A 189 -12.00 12.99 -25.13
C ALA A 189 -13.13 11.94 -25.07
N TRP A 190 -13.34 11.18 -26.16
CA TRP A 190 -14.37 10.13 -26.21
C TRP A 190 -14.11 8.99 -25.21
N PHE A 191 -12.84 8.62 -25.02
CA PHE A 191 -12.47 7.55 -24.08
C PHE A 191 -12.65 8.04 -22.66
N LYS A 192 -12.21 9.27 -22.37
CA LYS A 192 -12.42 9.93 -21.09
C LYS A 192 -13.90 10.02 -20.72
N GLU A 193 -14.74 10.52 -21.63
CA GLU A 193 -16.18 10.64 -21.42
C GLU A 193 -16.82 9.29 -21.05
N GLN A 194 -16.46 8.22 -21.77
CA GLN A 194 -16.96 6.87 -21.48
C GLN A 194 -16.46 6.33 -20.14
N VAL A 195 -15.18 6.52 -19.80
CA VAL A 195 -14.65 6.14 -18.47
C VAL A 195 -15.33 6.91 -17.35
N ASP A 196 -15.56 8.21 -17.51
CA ASP A 196 -16.24 9.03 -16.52
C ASP A 196 -17.69 8.59 -16.33
N LYS A 197 -18.38 8.23 -17.43
CA LYS A 197 -19.73 7.67 -17.40
C LYS A 197 -19.77 6.31 -16.70
N GLU A 198 -18.82 5.42 -16.98
CA GLU A 198 -18.65 4.15 -16.26
C GLU A 198 -18.48 4.39 -14.76
N ASN A 199 -17.61 5.32 -14.38
CA ASN A 199 -17.40 5.64 -12.98
C ASN A 199 -18.63 6.28 -12.32
N GLY A 200 -19.39 7.10 -13.05
CA GLY A 200 -20.67 7.63 -12.61
C GLY A 200 -21.66 6.52 -12.23
N LEU A 201 -21.78 5.48 -13.05
CA LEU A 201 -22.63 4.31 -12.76
C LEU A 201 -22.17 3.56 -11.49
N LEU A 202 -20.87 3.42 -11.27
CA LEU A 202 -20.34 2.83 -10.03
C LEU A 202 -20.65 3.69 -8.80
N LEU A 203 -20.56 5.02 -8.92
CA LEU A 203 -20.90 5.95 -7.84
C LEU A 203 -22.39 5.94 -7.53
N GLU A 204 -23.26 5.95 -8.54
CA GLU A 204 -24.71 5.80 -8.35
C GLU A 204 -25.04 4.48 -7.64
N ALA A 205 -24.35 3.38 -7.99
CA ALA A 205 -24.53 2.09 -7.34
C ALA A 205 -24.11 2.10 -5.85
N LEU A 206 -23.19 2.97 -5.47
CA LEU A 206 -22.77 3.15 -4.08
C LEU A 206 -23.78 3.97 -3.27
N GLU A 207 -24.47 4.91 -3.90
CA GLU A 207 -25.45 5.79 -3.26
C GLU A 207 -26.84 5.15 -3.07
N THR A 208 -27.23 4.19 -3.93
CA THR A 208 -28.51 3.47 -3.76
C THR A 208 -28.41 2.31 -2.77
N ASP A 209 -29.50 2.01 -2.06
CA ASP A 209 -29.64 0.84 -1.19
C ASP A 209 -30.42 -0.31 -1.85
N SER A 210 -31.02 -0.08 -3.03
CA SER A 210 -31.80 -1.10 -3.75
C SER A 210 -30.89 -2.08 -4.48
N ARG A 211 -30.88 -3.35 -4.07
CA ARG A 211 -30.09 -4.39 -4.74
C ARG A 211 -30.45 -4.57 -6.22
N ASP A 212 -31.71 -4.39 -6.60
CA ASP A 212 -32.14 -4.52 -8.00
C ASP A 212 -31.68 -3.31 -8.83
N GLU A 213 -31.65 -2.12 -8.23
CA GLU A 213 -31.08 -0.93 -8.86
C GLU A 213 -29.57 -1.06 -9.03
N ILE A 214 -28.86 -1.53 -8.00
CA ILE A 214 -27.42 -1.84 -8.08
C ILE A 214 -27.15 -2.80 -9.24
N ARG A 215 -27.90 -3.90 -9.37
CA ARG A 215 -27.74 -4.84 -10.49
C ARG A 215 -27.96 -4.17 -11.85
N THR A 216 -28.96 -3.30 -11.95
CA THR A 216 -29.25 -2.55 -13.18
C THR A 216 -28.11 -1.62 -13.55
N LEU A 217 -27.58 -0.87 -12.58
CA LEU A 217 -26.42 0.03 -12.75
C LEU A 217 -25.15 -0.74 -13.12
N LEU A 218 -24.90 -1.89 -12.48
CA LEU A 218 -23.77 -2.76 -12.81
C LEU A 218 -23.89 -3.36 -14.22
N ALA A 219 -25.10 -3.72 -14.66
CA ALA A 219 -25.34 -4.16 -16.03
C ALA A 219 -25.06 -3.04 -17.05
N ALA A 220 -25.51 -1.81 -16.76
CA ALA A 220 -25.22 -0.64 -17.58
C ALA A 220 -23.70 -0.35 -17.64
N PHE A 221 -23.02 -0.42 -16.50
CA PHE A 221 -21.57 -0.25 -16.41
C PHE A 221 -20.82 -1.26 -17.29
N ARG A 222 -21.18 -2.54 -17.21
CA ARG A 222 -20.60 -3.59 -18.07
C ARG A 222 -20.78 -3.28 -19.55
N GLN A 223 -21.98 -2.86 -19.94
CA GLN A 223 -22.29 -2.54 -21.34
C GLN A 223 -21.48 -1.34 -21.86
N GLU A 224 -21.39 -0.26 -21.08
CA GLU A 224 -20.59 0.92 -21.45
C GLU A 224 -19.10 0.59 -21.57
N ARG A 225 -18.58 -0.20 -20.63
CA ARG A 225 -17.20 -0.67 -20.63
C ARG A 225 -16.87 -1.54 -21.83
N GLU A 226 -17.73 -2.50 -22.16
CA GLU A 226 -17.56 -3.33 -23.35
C GLU A 226 -17.57 -2.49 -24.63
N ASN A 227 -18.50 -1.53 -24.72
CA ASN A 227 -18.56 -0.60 -25.85
C ASN A 227 -17.26 0.21 -25.99
N ARG A 228 -16.74 0.76 -24.88
CA ARG A 228 -15.48 1.50 -24.88
C ARG A 228 -14.30 0.63 -25.31
N ARG A 229 -14.15 -0.56 -24.74
CA ARG A 229 -13.04 -1.47 -25.06
C ARG A 229 -13.09 -1.92 -26.52
N ASN A 230 -14.27 -2.24 -27.04
CA ASN A 230 -14.47 -2.58 -28.45
C ASN A 230 -14.09 -1.40 -29.36
N GLU A 231 -14.47 -0.19 -28.99
CA GLU A 231 -14.10 1.02 -29.73
C GLU A 231 -12.59 1.29 -29.68
N THR A 232 -11.93 1.10 -28.53
CA THR A 232 -10.47 1.19 -28.39
C THR A 232 -9.77 0.20 -29.32
N LYS A 233 -10.21 -1.06 -29.32
CA LYS A 233 -9.68 -2.10 -30.20
C LYS A 233 -9.87 -1.75 -31.67
N ARG A 234 -11.03 -1.22 -32.05
CA ARG A 234 -11.32 -0.81 -33.43
C ARG A 234 -10.48 0.39 -33.87
N ARG A 235 -10.31 1.41 -33.02
CA ARG A 235 -9.60 2.65 -33.37
C ARG A 235 -8.08 2.52 -33.34
N PHE A 236 -7.55 1.72 -32.41
CA PHE A 236 -6.12 1.65 -32.14
C PHE A 236 -5.50 0.28 -32.37
N ASN A 237 -6.30 -0.74 -32.70
CA ASN A 237 -5.87 -2.13 -32.77
C ASN A 237 -5.20 -2.60 -31.47
N THR A 238 -5.68 -2.08 -30.33
CA THR A 238 -5.15 -2.36 -29.00
C THR A 238 -6.23 -2.96 -28.14
N ASP A 239 -5.98 -4.17 -27.63
CA ASP A 239 -6.81 -4.80 -26.60
C ASP A 239 -6.31 -4.35 -25.23
N ILE A 240 -7.19 -3.71 -24.44
CA ILE A 240 -6.84 -3.13 -23.14
C ILE A 240 -7.41 -3.91 -21.95
N GLU A 241 -8.23 -4.92 -22.19
CA GLU A 241 -9.03 -5.56 -21.13
C GLU A 241 -8.15 -6.12 -20.01
N ALA A 242 -7.20 -6.98 -20.35
CA ALA A 242 -6.36 -7.65 -19.35
C ALA A 242 -5.55 -6.66 -18.51
N ALA A 243 -4.98 -5.63 -19.16
CA ALA A 243 -4.21 -4.61 -18.47
C ALA A 243 -5.08 -3.70 -17.58
N GLU A 244 -6.27 -3.33 -18.04
CA GLU A 244 -7.21 -2.54 -17.26
C GLU A 244 -7.69 -3.33 -16.03
N LYS A 245 -8.11 -4.59 -16.20
CA LYS A 245 -8.50 -5.48 -15.10
C LYS A 245 -7.39 -5.63 -14.06
N MET A 246 -6.16 -5.87 -14.50
CA MET A 246 -4.98 -5.96 -13.63
C MET A 246 -4.77 -4.68 -12.83
N HIS A 247 -4.67 -3.53 -13.50
CA HIS A 247 -4.36 -2.26 -12.84
C HIS A 247 -5.49 -1.76 -11.95
N GLU A 248 -6.76 -1.91 -12.35
CA GLU A 248 -7.90 -1.58 -11.50
C GLU A 248 -7.93 -2.45 -10.23
N THR A 249 -7.64 -3.75 -10.37
CA THR A 249 -7.56 -4.67 -9.24
C THR A 249 -6.40 -4.32 -8.30
N MET A 250 -5.21 -4.13 -8.85
CA MET A 250 -3.99 -3.86 -8.08
C MET A 250 -4.07 -2.53 -7.33
N GLU A 251 -4.36 -1.44 -8.05
CA GLU A 251 -4.32 -0.07 -7.54
C GLU A 251 -5.58 0.28 -6.75
N GLY A 252 -6.74 -0.20 -7.23
CA GLY A 252 -8.02 0.03 -6.59
C GLY A 252 -8.11 -0.60 -5.19
N THR A 253 -7.56 -1.81 -5.02
CA THR A 253 -7.54 -2.46 -3.70
C THR A 253 -6.50 -1.86 -2.76
N ALA A 254 -5.35 -1.38 -3.27
CA ALA A 254 -4.39 -0.63 -2.46
C ALA A 254 -5.00 0.68 -1.93
N ARG A 255 -5.68 1.45 -2.80
CA ARG A 255 -6.47 2.62 -2.37
C ARG A 255 -7.60 2.27 -1.40
N TYR A 256 -8.25 1.14 -1.61
CA TYR A 256 -9.29 0.67 -0.71
C TYR A 256 -8.74 0.48 0.70
N VAL A 257 -7.58 -0.18 0.84
CA VAL A 257 -6.91 -0.35 2.14
C VAL A 257 -6.49 0.98 2.74
N GLU A 258 -5.92 1.87 1.92
CA GLU A 258 -5.51 3.22 2.33
C GLU A 258 -6.69 4.02 2.91
N GLN A 259 -7.82 4.06 2.18
CA GLN A 259 -9.01 4.77 2.63
C GLN A 259 -9.62 4.16 3.90
N LYS A 260 -9.66 2.83 4.00
CA LYS A 260 -10.11 2.17 5.24
C LYS A 260 -9.19 2.42 6.42
N LEU A 261 -7.90 2.66 6.18
CA LEU A 261 -7.00 3.08 7.23
C LEU A 261 -7.32 4.50 7.74
N TYR A 262 -7.74 5.42 6.86
CA TYR A 262 -8.24 6.74 7.27
C TYR A 262 -9.45 6.64 8.21
N GLU A 263 -10.43 5.80 7.85
CA GLU A 263 -11.58 5.51 8.72
C GLU A 263 -11.14 4.96 10.08
N LYS A 264 -10.17 4.03 10.11
CA LYS A 264 -9.67 3.46 11.37
C LYS A 264 -8.89 4.45 12.21
N PHE A 265 -8.09 5.32 11.60
CA PHE A 265 -7.37 6.40 12.29
C PHE A 265 -8.33 7.38 12.98
N SER A 266 -9.47 7.66 12.36
CA SER A 266 -10.52 8.49 13.00
C SER A 266 -10.99 7.91 14.35
N GLN A 267 -10.94 6.60 14.55
CA GLN A 267 -11.41 5.92 15.76
C GLN A 267 -10.28 5.50 16.71
N LYS A 268 -9.03 5.48 16.23
CA LYS A 268 -7.87 4.99 16.99
C LYS A 268 -7.45 5.98 18.08
N GLN A 269 -6.87 5.43 19.16
CA GLN A 269 -6.19 6.19 20.20
C GLN A 269 -4.71 6.43 19.82
N PRO A 270 -4.15 7.62 20.07
CA PRO A 270 -2.76 7.93 19.75
C PRO A 270 -1.76 6.96 20.42
N ASP A 271 -0.70 6.60 19.69
CA ASP A 271 0.46 5.95 20.29
C ASP A 271 1.25 6.98 21.11
N ARG A 272 1.19 6.87 22.44
CA ARG A 272 1.83 7.82 23.36
C ARG A 272 3.36 7.80 23.28
N LYS A 273 3.97 6.68 22.88
CA LYS A 273 5.42 6.60 22.71
C LYS A 273 5.80 7.36 21.45
N LEU A 274 5.14 7.07 20.33
CA LEU A 274 5.40 7.73 19.06
C LEU A 274 5.12 9.24 19.14
N GLN A 275 4.03 9.65 19.79
CA GLN A 275 3.70 11.07 19.99
C GLN A 275 4.75 11.86 20.78
N ARG A 276 5.53 11.19 21.65
CA ARG A 276 6.66 11.83 22.36
C ARG A 276 7.93 11.86 21.54
N ALA A 277 8.12 10.88 20.65
CA ALA A 277 9.35 10.67 19.90
C ALA A 277 9.35 11.36 18.53
N ASP A 278 8.17 11.54 17.93
CA ASP A 278 7.98 12.02 16.56
C ASP A 278 7.09 13.27 16.56
N THR A 279 7.69 14.44 16.34
CA THR A 279 6.96 15.71 16.32
C THR A 279 5.99 15.82 15.14
N ALA A 280 6.18 15.02 14.10
CA ALA A 280 5.27 14.99 12.95
C ALA A 280 4.07 14.04 13.17
N TYR A 281 4.09 13.24 14.24
CA TYR A 281 2.96 12.41 14.62
C TYR A 281 1.94 13.23 15.42
N GLN A 282 0.77 13.46 14.83
CA GLN A 282 -0.25 14.34 15.39
C GLN A 282 -1.35 13.61 16.17
N GLY A 283 -1.19 12.32 16.47
CA GLY A 283 -2.19 11.54 17.19
C GLY A 283 -3.54 11.45 16.45
N TYR A 284 -3.49 11.31 15.12
CA TYR A 284 -4.64 11.17 14.24
C TYR A 284 -5.61 12.37 14.20
N HIS A 285 -5.20 13.55 14.66
CA HIS A 285 -6.10 14.71 14.72
C HIS A 285 -6.71 15.06 13.36
N SER A 286 -5.94 15.00 12.27
CA SER A 286 -6.42 15.22 10.90
C SER A 286 -7.49 14.22 10.44
N PHE A 287 -7.48 13.01 11.00
CA PHE A 287 -8.40 11.93 10.60
C PHE A 287 -9.69 11.90 11.41
N LYS A 288 -9.79 12.59 12.56
CA LYS A 288 -10.97 12.54 13.45
C LYS A 288 -12.27 12.97 12.77
N ASN A 289 -12.19 13.90 11.83
CA ASN A 289 -13.32 14.41 11.06
C ASN A 289 -13.18 14.08 9.56
N HIS A 290 -12.41 13.05 9.22
CA HIS A 290 -12.22 12.65 7.84
C HIS A 290 -13.56 12.23 7.23
N LYS A 291 -13.76 12.68 6.00
CA LYS A 291 -14.95 12.46 5.17
C LYS A 291 -14.44 12.13 3.78
N LEU A 292 -14.94 11.05 3.18
CA LEU A 292 -14.47 10.59 1.88
C LEU A 292 -14.65 11.67 0.81
N GLU A 293 -15.69 12.49 0.92
CA GLU A 293 -16.02 13.57 -0.01
C GLU A 293 -14.94 14.65 -0.08
N ASN A 294 -14.07 14.75 0.93
CA ASN A 294 -12.92 15.66 0.90
C ASN A 294 -11.74 15.11 0.08
N ASP A 295 -11.78 13.83 -0.27
CA ASP A 295 -10.73 13.09 -0.97
C ASP A 295 -11.20 12.62 -2.34
N GLU A 296 -11.74 13.55 -3.14
CA GLU A 296 -12.23 13.31 -4.51
C GLU A 296 -11.23 12.55 -5.39
N TRP A 297 -9.94 12.76 -5.16
CA TRP A 297 -8.85 12.07 -5.85
C TRP A 297 -8.89 10.54 -5.70
N LEU A 298 -9.53 10.01 -4.64
CA LEU A 298 -9.72 8.58 -4.43
C LEU A 298 -10.74 7.97 -5.40
N TYR A 299 -11.84 8.66 -5.68
CA TYR A 299 -13.03 8.07 -6.30
C TYR A 299 -13.53 8.76 -7.58
N LEU A 300 -13.05 9.96 -7.91
CA LEU A 300 -13.34 10.62 -9.18
C LEU A 300 -12.20 10.37 -10.16
N THR A 301 -12.52 9.82 -11.34
CA THR A 301 -11.57 9.55 -12.43
C THR A 301 -10.85 10.81 -12.91
N ALA A 302 -11.48 11.97 -12.84
CA ALA A 302 -10.88 13.25 -13.24
C ALA A 302 -9.83 13.78 -12.24
N GLN A 303 -9.96 13.42 -10.95
CA GLN A 303 -9.08 13.86 -9.87
C GLN A 303 -8.03 12.81 -9.51
N SER A 304 -8.32 11.54 -9.79
CA SER A 304 -7.37 10.45 -9.67
C SER A 304 -6.32 10.57 -10.79
N GLY A 305 -5.05 10.76 -10.45
CA GLY A 305 -3.97 10.99 -11.43
C GLY A 305 -3.91 9.98 -12.61
N VAL A 306 -4.52 8.80 -12.46
CA VAL A 306 -4.96 7.91 -13.54
C VAL A 306 -6.31 7.26 -13.18
N TYR A 307 -7.16 7.01 -14.18
CA TYR A 307 -8.57 6.63 -13.94
C TYR A 307 -8.76 5.27 -13.25
N PHE A 308 -7.92 4.28 -13.56
CA PHE A 308 -8.08 2.90 -13.08
C PHE A 308 -7.94 2.75 -11.56
N TYR A 309 -7.32 3.73 -10.88
CA TYR A 309 -7.35 3.73 -9.43
C TYR A 309 -8.76 4.03 -8.89
N ALA A 310 -9.48 4.99 -9.48
CA ALA A 310 -10.80 5.40 -9.02
C ALA A 310 -11.86 4.33 -9.34
N THR A 311 -11.86 3.81 -10.57
CA THR A 311 -12.79 2.74 -10.96
C THR A 311 -12.53 1.46 -10.16
N GLY A 312 -11.27 1.06 -10.00
CA GLY A 312 -10.89 -0.06 -9.14
C GLY A 312 -11.31 0.12 -7.68
N PHE A 313 -11.06 1.30 -7.10
CA PHE A 313 -11.47 1.63 -5.74
C PHE A 313 -12.99 1.55 -5.55
N ASN A 314 -13.76 2.10 -6.50
CA ASN A 314 -15.22 2.08 -6.44
C ASN A 314 -15.78 0.66 -6.62
N MET A 315 -15.19 -0.17 -7.48
CA MET A 315 -15.56 -1.59 -7.58
C MET A 315 -15.35 -2.33 -6.25
N ALA A 316 -14.20 -2.14 -5.58
CA ALA A 316 -13.94 -2.74 -4.27
C ALA A 316 -14.98 -2.29 -3.22
N ARG A 317 -15.35 -1.01 -3.21
CA ARG A 317 -16.40 -0.47 -2.32
C ARG A 317 -17.76 -1.11 -2.57
N ILE A 318 -18.14 -1.33 -3.84
CA ILE A 318 -19.42 -1.97 -4.19
C ILE A 318 -19.45 -3.42 -3.70
N LEU A 319 -18.36 -4.18 -3.93
CA LEU A 319 -18.25 -5.56 -3.45
C LEU A 319 -18.42 -5.66 -1.92
N ASP A 320 -17.82 -4.73 -1.19
CA ASP A 320 -17.98 -4.65 0.26
C ASP A 320 -19.38 -4.18 0.70
N LYS A 321 -19.99 -3.19 0.01
CA LYS A 321 -21.38 -2.78 0.25
C LYS A 321 -22.36 -3.96 0.08
N LEU A 322 -22.11 -4.81 -0.91
CA LEU A 322 -22.89 -6.01 -1.19
C LEU A 322 -22.52 -7.22 -0.32
N GLN A 323 -21.51 -7.10 0.54
CA GLN A 323 -21.01 -8.18 1.41
C GLN A 323 -20.54 -9.42 0.63
N VAL A 324 -19.94 -9.21 -0.54
CA VAL A 324 -19.41 -10.29 -1.38
C VAL A 324 -18.10 -10.80 -0.76
N PRO A 325 -17.93 -12.11 -0.48
CA PRO A 325 -16.71 -12.64 0.10
C PRO A 325 -15.61 -12.81 -0.97
N TYR A 326 -14.96 -11.72 -1.37
CA TYR A 326 -14.00 -11.71 -2.49
C TYR A 326 -12.52 -11.69 -2.06
N LYS A 327 -12.19 -11.06 -0.93
CA LYS A 327 -10.80 -10.75 -0.53
C LYS A 327 -9.91 -11.99 -0.35
N GLU A 328 -10.49 -13.12 0.07
CA GLU A 328 -9.74 -14.37 0.25
C GLU A 328 -9.37 -15.06 -1.08
N ARG A 329 -10.06 -14.71 -2.16
CA ARG A 329 -9.97 -15.30 -3.49
C ARG A 329 -9.13 -14.45 -4.45
N LEU A 330 -9.31 -13.13 -4.41
CA LEU A 330 -8.87 -12.18 -5.44
C LEU A 330 -7.41 -12.34 -5.90
N PHE A 331 -6.47 -12.59 -4.98
CA PHE A 331 -5.05 -12.74 -5.34
C PHE A 331 -4.58 -14.21 -5.37
N LYS A 332 -5.41 -15.14 -4.91
CA LYS A 332 -5.11 -16.58 -4.88
C LYS A 332 -5.61 -17.31 -6.12
N GLU A 333 -6.73 -16.87 -6.68
CA GLU A 333 -7.28 -17.44 -7.90
C GLU A 333 -6.59 -16.77 -9.10
N LYS A 334 -6.16 -17.60 -10.05
CA LYS A 334 -5.45 -17.14 -11.24
C LYS A 334 -6.32 -16.17 -12.04
N GLU A 335 -5.74 -15.01 -12.38
CA GLU A 335 -6.35 -13.98 -13.25
C GLU A 335 -7.68 -13.39 -12.77
N LEU A 336 -8.12 -13.70 -11.54
CA LEU A 336 -9.37 -13.18 -11.00
C LEU A 336 -9.25 -11.67 -10.73
N SER A 337 -10.10 -10.87 -11.36
CA SER A 337 -10.14 -9.41 -11.16
C SER A 337 -11.36 -8.96 -10.36
N LEU A 338 -11.34 -7.72 -9.87
CA LEU A 338 -12.53 -7.09 -9.26
C LEU A 338 -13.72 -7.10 -10.22
N GLU A 339 -13.47 -6.85 -11.50
CA GLU A 339 -14.50 -6.84 -12.55
C GLU A 339 -15.13 -8.22 -12.74
N ASP A 340 -14.32 -9.29 -12.78
CA ASP A 340 -14.85 -10.65 -12.97
C ASP A 340 -15.79 -11.04 -11.82
N ILE A 341 -15.48 -10.62 -10.60
CA ILE A 341 -16.34 -10.86 -9.43
C ILE A 341 -17.62 -10.03 -9.52
N LEU A 342 -17.51 -8.76 -9.90
CA LEU A 342 -18.66 -7.87 -10.09
C LEU A 342 -19.62 -8.38 -11.18
N ASN A 343 -19.10 -9.08 -12.19
CA ASN A 343 -19.87 -9.69 -13.26
C ASN A 343 -20.71 -10.90 -12.80
N THR A 344 -20.46 -11.45 -11.61
CA THR A 344 -21.23 -12.57 -11.03
C THR A 344 -22.46 -12.13 -10.24
N ILE A 345 -22.65 -10.82 -10.09
CA ILE A 345 -23.72 -10.16 -9.33
C ILE A 345 -24.76 -9.60 -10.30
#